data_AF-A0A920CSR7-F1
#
_entry.id   AF-A0A920CSR7-F1
#
_cell.length_a   1.000
_cell.length_b   1.000
_cell.length_c   1.000
_cell.angle_alpha   90.00
_cell.angle_beta   90.00
_cell.angle_gamma   90.00
#
_symmetry.space_group_name_H-M   'P 1'
#
loop_
_entity.id
_entity.type
_entity.pdbx_description
1 polymer ?
#
loop_
_entity_poly.entity_id
_entity_poly.type
_entity_poly.pdbx_seq_one_letter_code
_entity_poly.pdbx_strand_id
1 'polypeptide(L)' 'MSDIRFRVKCIRKENKLSQSQFAQSIGISQGNLSEIEMGKF' A
#
# COMPACT_ATOMS: atom_id res chain seq x y z
N MET A 1 12.71 -11.83 1.46
CA MET A 1 12.75 -10.38 1.18
C MET A 1 12.14 -10.06 -0.21
N SER A 2 11.10 -10.78 -0.63
CA SER A 2 10.52 -10.76 -1.99
C SER A 2 8.99 -10.61 -1.97
N ASP A 3 8.43 -10.17 -0.84
CA ASP A 3 6.99 -10.14 -0.64
C ASP A 3 6.41 -8.85 -1.22
N ILE A 4 5.44 -8.98 -2.14
CA ILE A 4 4.87 -7.86 -2.89
C ILE A 4 4.23 -6.83 -1.96
N ARG A 5 3.64 -7.26 -0.83
CA ARG A 5 3.10 -6.36 0.18
C ARG A 5 4.16 -5.43 0.77
N PHE A 6 5.37 -5.94 0.94
CA PHE A 6 6.47 -5.19 1.53
C PHE A 6 6.96 -4.13 0.53
N ARG A 7 7.04 -4.48 -0.74
CA ARG A 7 7.39 -3.54 -1.82
C ARG A 7 6.36 -2.42 -1.95
N VAL A 8 5.07 -2.75 -1.92
CA VAL A 8 3.97 -1.79 -1.95
C VAL A 8 4.09 -0.81 -0.76
N LYS A 9 4.30 -1.35 0.45
CA LYS A 9 4.48 -0.54 1.66
C LYS A 9 5.74 0.35 1.61
N CYS A 10 6.86 -0.17 1.09
CA CYS A 10 8.09 0.59 0.92
C CYS A 10 7.90 1.77 -0.03
N ILE A 11 7.36 1.54 -1.23
CA ILE A 11 7.11 2.59 -2.23
C ILE A 11 6.25 3.71 -1.62
N ARG A 12 5.18 3.36 -0.92
CA ARG A 12 4.33 4.36 -0.25
C ARG A 12 5.11 5.20 0.77
N LYS A 13 5.92 4.53 1.60
CA LYS A 13 6.69 5.18 2.68
C LYS A 13 7.83 6.04 2.13
N GLU A 14 8.52 5.61 1.09
CA GLU A 14 9.56 6.37 0.38
C GLU A 14 8.99 7.66 -0.20
N ASN A 15 7.75 7.61 -0.70
CA ASN A 15 7.03 8.78 -1.20
C ASN A 15 6.33 9.60 -0.10
N LYS A 16 6.51 9.25 1.18
CA LYS A 16 5.91 9.92 2.35
C LYS A 16 4.38 10.05 2.29
N LEU A 17 3.71 9.09 1.64
CA LEU A 17 2.26 9.09 1.46
C LEU A 17 1.54 8.36 2.61
N SER A 18 0.39 8.90 3.00
CA SER A 18 -0.59 8.14 3.79
C SER A 18 -1.17 7.00 2.95
N GLN A 19 -1.81 6.01 3.60
CA GLN A 19 -2.49 4.95 2.86
C GLN A 19 -3.61 5.52 1.98
N SER A 20 -4.37 6.50 2.47
CA SER A 20 -5.45 7.12 1.68
C SER A 20 -4.91 7.83 0.43
N GLN A 21 -3.82 8.59 0.58
CA GLN A 21 -3.20 9.30 -0.55
C GLN A 21 -2.64 8.33 -1.59
N PHE A 22 -1.98 7.27 -1.14
CA PHE A 22 -1.43 6.28 -2.05
C PHE A 22 -2.52 5.45 -2.74
N ALA A 23 -3.55 5.03 -2.00
CA ALA A 23 -4.69 4.30 -2.55
C ALA A 23 -5.41 5.14 -3.62
N GLN A 24 -5.64 6.43 -3.34
CA GLN A 24 -6.19 7.37 -4.31
C GLN A 24 -5.31 7.49 -5.56
N SER A 25 -3.98 7.52 -5.41
CA SER A 25 -3.04 7.65 -6.54
C SER A 25 -3.03 6.45 -7.49
N ILE A 26 -3.40 5.26 -7.01
CA ILE A 26 -3.46 4.02 -7.81
C ILE A 26 -4.88 3.55 -8.09
N GLY A 27 -5.89 4.37 -7.75
CA GLY A 27 -7.30 4.10 -8.09
C GLY A 27 -7.97 2.99 -7.27
N ILE A 28 -7.54 2.74 -6.03
CA ILE A 28 -8.16 1.76 -5.13
C ILE A 28 -8.68 2.39 -3.84
N SER A 29 -9.48 1.64 -3.07
CA SER A 29 -9.91 2.07 -1.74
C SER A 29 -8.75 1.97 -0.73
N GLN A 30 -8.77 2.82 0.31
CA GLN A 30 -7.79 2.71 1.41
C GLN A 30 -7.88 1.36 2.15
N GLY A 31 -9.08 0.78 2.25
CA GLY A 31 -9.30 -0.55 2.82
C GLY A 31 -8.56 -1.64 2.04
N ASN A 32 -8.70 -1.66 0.71
CA ASN A 32 -7.99 -2.62 -0.15
C ASN A 32 -6.48 -2.49 0.01
N LEU A 33 -5.94 -1.26 0.06
CA LEU A 33 -4.52 -1.04 0.31
C LEU A 33 -4.09 -1.58 1.69
N SER A 34 -4.92 -1.40 2.72
CA SER A 34 -4.63 -1.92 4.05
C SER A 34 -4.58 -3.45 4.07
N GLU A 35 -5.50 -4.13 3.37
CA GLU A 35 -5.50 -5.59 3.26
C GLU A 35 -4.26 -6.11 2.52
N ILE A 36 -3.86 -5.44 1.43
CA ILE A 36 -2.62 -5.72 0.70
C ILE A 36 -1.42 -5.58 1.65
N GLU A 37 -1.30 -4.47 2.40
CA GLU A 37 -0.16 -4.22 3.28
C GLU A 37 -0.15 -5.12 4.54
N MET A 38 -1.31 -5.58 5.01
CA MET A 38 -1.43 -6.54 6.11
C MET A 38 -1.18 -7.99 5.66
N GLY A 39 -1.28 -8.28 4.36
CA GLY A 39 -1.25 -9.65 3.83
C GLY A 39 -2.50 -10.44 4.23
N LYS A 40 -3.67 -9.79 4.21
CA LYS A 40 -4.99 -10.40 4.48
C LYS A 40 -5.71 -10.88 3.21
N PHE A 41 -4.96 -11.18 2.16
CA PHE A 41 -5.45 -11.86 0.97
C PHE A 41 -5.04 -13.34 0.99
#